data_AF-J9E325-F1
#
_entry.id   AF-J9E325-F1
#
_cell.length_a   1.000
_cell.length_b   1.000
_cell.length_c   1.000
_cell.angle_alpha   90.00
_cell.angle_beta   90.00
_cell.angle_gamma   90.00
#
_symmetry.space_group_name_H-M   'P 1'
#
loop_
_entity.id
_entity.type
_entity.pdbx_description
1 polymer ?
#
loop_
_entity_poly.entity_id
_entity_poly.type
_entity_poly.pdbx_seq_one_letter_code
_entity_poly.pdbx_strand_id
1 'polypeptide(L)'
;EMFPDVIRKLFLINTPTFFRMLWMLVSPCLAKHTQEKIKILGDDWKEKLKECIDEDVLYQHWGGVRKAETPFGHIRMGGKVPEKFRYLII
;
A
#
# COMPACT_ATOMS: atom_id res chain seq x y z
N GLU A 1 -16.71 1.04 -12.38
CA GLU A 1 -16.93 -0.25 -13.05
C GLU A 1 -15.87 -0.63 -14.10
N MET A 2 -14.74 0.08 -14.26
CA MET A 2 -13.79 -0.21 -15.37
C MET A 2 -12.79 -1.35 -15.14
N PHE A 3 -12.72 -1.93 -13.94
CA PHE A 3 -11.81 -3.05 -13.62
C PHE A 3 -12.41 -3.98 -12.56
N PRO A 4 -13.53 -4.68 -12.85
CA PRO A 4 -14.07 -5.67 -11.93
C PRO A 4 -13.02 -6.76 -11.70
N ASP A 5 -12.78 -7.11 -10.44
CA ASP A 5 -11.97 -8.26 -10.00
C ASP A 5 -10.45 -8.28 -10.22
N VAL A 6 -9.82 -7.16 -10.61
CA VAL A 6 -8.34 -7.12 -10.75
C VAL A 6 -7.61 -7.27 -9.40
N ILE A 7 -8.23 -6.81 -8.32
CA ILE A 7 -7.63 -6.82 -6.98
C ILE A 7 -7.91 -8.18 -6.32
N ARG A 8 -6.87 -8.92 -5.94
CA ARG A 8 -6.99 -10.18 -5.19
C ARG A 8 -6.92 -9.97 -3.66
N LYS A 9 -5.98 -9.15 -3.21
CA LYS A 9 -5.81 -8.71 -1.81
C LYS A 9 -5.22 -7.30 -1.81
N LEU A 10 -5.66 -6.45 -0.88
CA LEU A 10 -5.08 -5.12 -0.64
C LEU A 10 -4.62 -5.04 0.80
N PHE A 11 -3.33 -4.77 1.02
CA PHE A 11 -2.76 -4.61 2.36
C PHE A 11 -2.49 -3.13 2.62
N LEU A 12 -3.11 -2.61 3.68
CA LEU A 12 -2.83 -1.28 4.22
C LEU A 12 -1.84 -1.45 5.36
N ILE A 13 -0.65 -0.89 5.20
CA ILE A 13 0.48 -1.00 6.12
C ILE A 13 0.86 0.39 6.65
N ASN A 14 1.55 0.43 7.80
CA ASN A 14 1.97 1.68 8.44
C ASN A 14 0.79 2.66 8.63
N THR A 15 -0.39 2.12 8.97
CA THR A 15 -1.59 2.95 9.14
C THR A 15 -1.59 3.58 10.53
N PRO A 16 -1.66 4.92 10.65
CA PRO A 16 -1.77 5.58 11.93
C PRO A 16 -3.10 5.25 12.61
N THR A 17 -3.19 5.44 13.93
CA THR A 17 -4.38 5.09 14.73
C THR A 17 -5.68 5.74 14.25
N PHE A 18 -5.62 6.94 13.66
CA PHE A 18 -6.78 7.63 13.08
C PHE A 18 -7.31 6.96 11.80
N PHE A 19 -6.54 6.08 11.14
CA PHE A 19 -6.94 5.43 9.90
C PHE A 19 -8.21 4.58 10.09
N ARG A 20 -8.42 4.03 11.29
CA ARG A 20 -9.67 3.31 11.60
C ARG A 20 -10.91 4.20 11.48
N MET A 21 -10.79 5.48 11.85
CA MET A 21 -11.86 6.46 11.69
C MET A 21 -12.10 6.77 10.21
N LEU A 22 -11.02 7.01 9.45
CA LEU A 22 -11.11 7.22 8.01
C LEU A 22 -11.77 6.04 7.29
N TRP A 23 -11.40 4.81 7.68
CA TRP A 23 -11.98 3.60 7.12
C TRP A 23 -13.50 3.50 7.34
N MET A 24 -14.00 3.91 8.51
CA MET A 24 -15.45 3.93 8.76
C MET A 24 -16.21 4.93 7.87
N LEU A 25 -15.55 6.02 7.46
CA LEU A 25 -16.13 7.01 6.55
C LEU A 25 -16.10 6.55 5.09
N VAL A 26 -15.03 5.84 4.70
CA VAL A 26 -14.80 5.43 3.30
C VAL A 26 -15.43 4.08 2.96
N SER A 27 -15.49 3.14 3.91
CA SER A 27 -16.00 1.79 3.66
C SER A 27 -17.42 1.75 3.07
N PRO A 28 -18.38 2.60 3.45
CA PRO A 28 -19.73 2.58 2.87
C PRO A 28 -19.74 2.92 1.38
N CYS A 29 -18.74 3.65 0.88
CA CYS A 29 -18.61 4.00 -0.53
C CYS A 29 -18.00 2.87 -1.38
N LEU A 30 -17.49 1.80 -0.75
CA LEU A 30 -16.87 0.67 -1.43
C LEU A 30 -17.83 -0.52 -1.50
N ALA A 31 -17.82 -1.25 -2.62
CA ALA A 31 -18.55 -2.50 -2.75
C ALA A 31 -18.08 -3.53 -1.70
N LYS A 32 -18.99 -4.35 -1.19
CA LYS A 32 -18.69 -5.38 -0.16
C LYS A 32 -17.52 -6.29 -0.55
N HIS A 33 -17.50 -6.73 -1.80
CA HIS A 33 -16.40 -7.55 -2.36
C HIS A 33 -15.03 -6.85 -2.28
N THR A 34 -14.99 -5.53 -2.48
CA THR A 34 -13.76 -4.73 -2.33
C THR A 34 -13.37 -4.60 -0.85
N GLN A 35 -14.34 -4.40 0.04
CA GLN A 35 -14.07 -4.33 1.48
C GLN A 35 -13.47 -5.64 2.02
N GLU A 36 -13.95 -6.79 1.58
CA GLU A 36 -13.45 -8.11 2.00
C GLU A 36 -11.99 -8.38 1.59
N LYS A 37 -11.57 -7.80 0.46
CA LYS A 37 -10.21 -7.89 -0.07
C LYS A 37 -9.22 -7.00 0.67
N ILE A 38 -9.71 -6.02 1.44
CA ILE A 38 -8.88 -5.05 2.15
C ILE A 38 -8.49 -5.59 3.53
N LYS A 39 -7.20 -5.55 3.83
CA LYS A 39 -6.63 -5.95 5.12
C LYS A 39 -5.79 -4.80 5.67
N ILE A 40 -6.22 -4.28 6.81
CA ILE A 40 -5.47 -3.27 7.56
C ILE A 40 -4.54 -4.02 8.51
N LEU A 41 -3.24 -3.86 8.32
CA LEU A 41 -2.20 -4.54 9.10
C LEU A 41 -1.64 -3.61 10.17
N GLY A 42 -1.31 -4.17 11.33
CA GLY A 42 -0.72 -3.46 12.46
C GLY A 42 0.80 -3.37 12.34
N ASP A 43 1.48 -3.27 13.47
CA ASP A 43 2.95 -3.16 13.54
C ASP A 43 3.68 -4.41 13.00
N ASP A 44 3.00 -5.55 13.01
CA ASP A 44 3.44 -6.85 12.48
C ASP A 44 3.29 -6.99 10.94
N TRP A 45 3.01 -5.89 10.24
CA TRP A 45 2.70 -5.90 8.81
C TRP A 45 3.76 -6.58 7.94
N LYS A 46 5.05 -6.48 8.30
CA LYS A 46 6.15 -7.12 7.55
C LYS A 46 6.04 -8.65 7.57
N GLU A 47 5.69 -9.22 8.72
CA GLU A 47 5.51 -10.67 8.87
C GLU A 47 4.28 -11.13 8.09
N LYS A 48 3.18 -10.38 8.21
CA LYS A 48 1.93 -10.67 7.49
C LYS A 48 2.05 -10.57 5.97
N LEU A 49 2.91 -9.68 5.46
CA LEU A 49 3.19 -9.62 4.03
C LEU A 49 3.92 -10.87 3.54
N LYS A 50 4.90 -11.37 4.30
CA LYS A 50 5.65 -12.59 3.95
C LYS A 50 4.80 -13.86 3.93
N GLU A 51 3.77 -13.93 4.78
CA GLU A 51 2.80 -15.03 4.74
C GLU A 51 2.03 -15.10 3.40
N CYS A 52 1.93 -13.97 2.68
CA CYS A 52 1.15 -13.87 1.45
C CYS A 52 2.00 -13.69 0.18
N ILE A 53 3.24 -13.22 0.31
CA ILE A 53 4.15 -12.89 -0.78
C ILE A 53 5.50 -13.51 -0.47
N ASP A 54 6.06 -14.22 -1.44
CA ASP A 54 7.37 -14.85 -1.32
C ASP A 54 8.48 -13.83 -0.95
N GLU A 55 9.33 -14.21 0.01
CA GLU A 55 10.37 -13.35 0.55
C GLU A 55 11.41 -12.95 -0.51
N ASP A 56 11.64 -13.80 -1.52
CA ASP A 56 12.59 -13.54 -2.61
C ASP A 56 12.07 -12.49 -3.61
N VAL A 57 10.76 -12.23 -3.61
CA VAL A 57 10.14 -11.22 -4.48
C VAL A 57 10.13 -9.85 -3.81
N LEU A 58 10.03 -9.84 -2.48
CA LEU A 58 9.80 -8.63 -1.68
C LEU A 58 11.13 -7.99 -1.24
N TYR A 59 11.28 -6.67 -1.43
CA TYR A 59 12.51 -5.98 -1.02
C TYR A 59 12.69 -5.95 0.49
N GLN A 60 13.95 -5.87 0.93
CA GLN A 60 14.35 -5.84 2.34
C GLN A 60 13.60 -4.79 3.17
N HIS A 61 13.39 -3.59 2.63
CA HIS A 61 12.66 -2.54 3.32
C HIS A 61 11.20 -2.94 3.66
N TRP A 62 10.58 -3.74 2.81
CA TRP A 62 9.21 -4.21 2.94
C TRP A 62 9.08 -5.51 3.75
N GLY A 63 10.20 -6.11 4.17
CA GLY A 63 10.22 -7.29 5.02
C GLY A 63 10.71 -8.58 4.37
N GLY A 64 11.09 -8.57 3.09
CA GLY A 64 11.65 -9.76 2.41
C GLY A 64 13.18 -9.79 2.37
N VAL A 65 13.74 -10.61 1.48
CA VAL A 65 15.19 -10.81 1.34
C VAL A 65 15.75 -10.29 0.02
N ARG A 66 14.89 -9.86 -0.91
CA ARG A 66 15.31 -9.35 -2.21
C ARG A 66 16.18 -8.11 -2.07
N LYS A 67 17.42 -8.21 -2.54
CA LYS A 67 18.37 -7.09 -2.60
C LYS A 67 17.93 -6.09 -3.68
N ALA A 68 18.15 -4.81 -3.38
CA ALA A 68 17.94 -3.71 -4.33
C ALA A 68 19.07 -2.70 -4.20
N GLU A 69 19.37 -2.01 -5.29
CA GLU A 69 20.33 -0.90 -5.32
C GLU A 69 19.83 0.32 -4.53
N THR A 70 18.50 0.45 -4.41
CA THR A 70 17.84 1.53 -3.68
C THR A 70 17.11 0.97 -2.45
N PRO A 71 16.92 1.78 -1.38
CA PRO A 71 16.24 1.32 -0.17
C PRO A 71 14.83 0.75 -0.43
N PHE A 72 14.12 1.25 -1.43
CA PHE A 72 12.73 0.88 -1.72
C PHE A 72 12.58 0.02 -2.97
N GLY A 73 13.71 -0.41 -3.56
CA GLY A 73 13.76 -1.08 -4.85
C GLY A 73 13.12 -0.23 -5.94
N HIS A 74 12.24 -0.85 -6.72
CA HIS A 74 11.61 -0.18 -7.86
C HIS A 74 10.43 0.72 -7.47
N ILE A 75 10.08 0.80 -6.17
CA ILE A 75 8.95 1.60 -5.71
C ILE A 75 9.38 3.05 -5.53
N ARG A 76 8.71 3.95 -6.26
CA ARG A 76 8.92 5.39 -6.15
C ARG A 76 8.13 5.92 -4.96
N MET A 77 8.82 6.41 -3.94
CA MET A 77 8.20 6.99 -2.74
C MET A 77 7.67 8.42 -2.91
N GLY A 78 7.69 8.94 -4.15
CA GLY A 78 7.41 10.33 -4.41
C GLY A 78 8.41 11.26 -3.73
N GLY A 79 7.98 12.48 -3.41
CA GLY A 79 8.80 13.49 -2.76
C GLY A 79 8.22 14.88 -2.97
N LYS A 80 8.87 15.90 -2.40
CA LYS A 80 8.45 17.29 -2.59
C LYS A 80 8.57 17.65 -4.08
N VAL A 81 7.44 18.03 -4.69
CA VAL A 81 7.43 18.49 -6.07
C VAL A 81 8.33 19.72 -6.20
N PRO A 82 9.33 19.71 -7.12
CA PRO A 82 10.18 20.86 -7.34
C PRO A 82 9.38 22.11 -7.70
N GLU A 83 9.83 23.28 -7.22
CA GLU A 83 9.10 24.55 -7.37
C GLU A 83 8.73 24.90 -8.81
N LYS A 84 9.65 24.61 -9.74
CA LYS A 84 9.48 24.81 -11.18
C LYS A 84 8.29 24.06 -11.80
N PHE A 85 7.75 23.04 -11.13
CA PHE A 85 6.62 22.25 -11.62
C PHE A 85 5.30 22.54 -10.90
N ARG A 86 5.29 23.41 -9.88
CA ARG A 86 4.06 23.67 -9.09
C ARG A 86 2.96 24.39 -9.87
N TYR A 87 3.32 25.20 -10.87
CA TYR A 87 2.39 26.05 -11.62
C TYR A 87 2.06 25.54 -13.02
N LEU A 88 2.62 24.40 -13.43
CA LEU A 88 2.40 23.78 -14.75
C LEU A 88 1.22 22.80 -14.76
N ILE A 89 0.54 22.60 -13.61
CA ILE A 89 -0.59 21.69 -13.44
C ILE A 89 -1.87 22.49 -13.11
N ILE A 90 -2.06 23.63 -13.77
CA ILE A 90 -3.32 24.40 -13.75
C ILE A 90 -3.85 24.46 -15.17
#